data_AF-A0A7V8LR74-F1
#
_entry.id   AF-A0A7V8LR74-F1
#
_cell.length_a   1.000
_cell.length_b   1.000
_cell.length_c   1.000
_cell.angle_alpha   90.00
_cell.angle_beta   90.00
_cell.angle_gamma   90.00
#
_symmetry.space_group_name_H-M   'P 1'
#
loop_
_entity.id
_entity.type
_entity.pdbx_description
1 polymer ?
#
loop_
_entity_poly.entity_id
_entity_poly.type
_entity_poly.pdbx_seq_one_letter_code
_entity_poly.pdbx_strand_id
1 'polypeptide(L)'
;MTLTDDQRWLLRMVGGWAMRDCLIGPEGVAHLMQSCYGGTRGLSDEYPPHLKGFECGHGKIVSRGIPVVTVTTAQLNKYARSLPADLIAEMRECATAAQRNNLLRHQFCHCGSDPCGYAYMGDRICPPTEQQELDARTEYWRCNDWTEDLLDRAFGFTTEVEPVGQLELFEVPA
;
A
#
# COMPACT_ATOMS: atom_id res chain seq x y z
N MET A 1 -19.02 13.15 3.88
CA MET A 1 -19.05 12.35 5.11
C MET A 1 -17.70 11.71 5.20
N THR A 2 -16.89 12.26 6.09
CA THR A 2 -15.49 11.89 6.31
C THR A 2 -15.44 10.55 7.05
N LEU A 3 -14.46 9.69 6.75
CA LEU A 3 -14.26 8.47 7.54
C LEU A 3 -13.91 8.86 8.98
N THR A 4 -14.42 8.08 9.95
CA THR A 4 -14.01 8.21 11.36
C THR A 4 -12.56 7.76 11.53
N ASP A 5 -11.93 8.12 12.65
CA ASP A 5 -10.54 7.74 12.90
C ASP A 5 -10.38 6.21 13.00
N ASP A 6 -11.31 5.53 13.69
CA ASP A 6 -11.34 4.05 13.74
C ASP A 6 -11.48 3.42 12.35
N GLN A 7 -12.27 4.04 11.45
CA GLN A 7 -12.41 3.57 10.07
C GLN A 7 -11.11 3.76 9.28
N ARG A 8 -10.40 4.88 9.46
CA ARG A 8 -9.09 5.10 8.84
C ARG A 8 -8.07 4.10 9.36
N TRP A 9 -8.04 3.83 10.67
CA TRP A 9 -7.20 2.79 11.26
C TRP A 9 -7.54 1.38 10.75
N LEU A 10 -8.83 1.06 10.55
CA LEU A 10 -9.23 -0.20 9.93
C LEU A 10 -8.68 -0.32 8.50
N LEU A 11 -8.78 0.73 7.68
CA LEU A 11 -8.22 0.72 6.32
C LEU A 11 -6.69 0.62 6.33
N ARG A 12 -6.03 1.31 7.27
CA ARG A 12 -4.59 1.23 7.49
C ARG A 12 -4.13 -0.15 7.93
N MET A 13 -4.99 -0.89 8.65
CA MET A 13 -4.73 -2.28 9.03
C MET A 13 -4.74 -3.22 7.82
N VAL A 14 -5.63 -3.00 6.85
CA VAL A 14 -5.60 -3.71 5.57
C VAL A 14 -4.28 -3.41 4.86
N GLY A 15 -3.96 -2.12 4.74
CA GLY A 15 -2.63 -1.64 4.34
C GLY A 15 -2.11 -2.13 2.98
N GLY A 16 -0.82 -1.88 2.76
CA GLY A 16 -0.06 -2.39 1.61
C GLY A 16 -0.66 -2.06 0.24
N TRP A 17 -0.24 -2.83 -0.76
CA TRP A 17 -0.62 -2.64 -2.15
C TRP A 17 -2.14 -2.76 -2.37
N ALA A 18 -2.82 -3.63 -1.62
CA ALA A 18 -4.25 -3.85 -1.77
C ALA A 18 -5.07 -2.62 -1.39
N MET A 19 -4.73 -1.95 -0.28
CA MET A 19 -5.40 -0.71 0.12
C MET A 19 -5.02 0.46 -0.79
N ARG A 20 -3.75 0.57 -1.20
CA ARG A 20 -3.32 1.58 -2.19
C ARG A 20 -4.16 1.50 -3.46
N ASP A 21 -4.35 0.31 -4.00
CA ASP A 21 -5.10 0.13 -5.25
C ASP A 21 -6.60 0.46 -5.07
N CYS A 22 -7.16 0.24 -3.88
CA CYS A 22 -8.51 0.68 -3.53
C CYS A 22 -8.66 2.21 -3.55
N LEU A 23 -7.62 2.94 -3.15
CA LEU A 23 -7.62 4.42 -3.16
C LEU A 23 -7.41 4.98 -4.56
N ILE A 24 -6.68 4.27 -5.43
CA ILE A 24 -6.48 4.65 -6.84
C ILE A 24 -7.80 4.63 -7.64
N GLY A 25 -8.67 3.65 -7.37
CA GLY A 25 -9.92 3.52 -8.11
C GLY A 25 -10.81 2.34 -7.71
N PRO A 26 -12.03 2.27 -8.27
CA PRO A 26 -13.04 1.28 -7.90
C PRO A 26 -12.64 -0.16 -8.24
N GLU A 27 -11.73 -0.37 -9.19
CA GLU A 27 -11.28 -1.71 -9.56
C GLU A 27 -10.44 -2.38 -8.46
N GLY A 28 -9.63 -1.59 -7.74
CA GLY A 28 -8.92 -2.10 -6.57
C GLY A 28 -9.91 -2.53 -5.47
N VAL A 29 -10.98 -1.77 -5.28
CA VAL A 29 -12.06 -2.13 -4.33
C VAL A 29 -12.76 -3.41 -4.75
N ALA A 30 -13.11 -3.56 -6.03
CA ALA A 30 -13.74 -4.76 -6.55
C ALA A 30 -12.84 -6.00 -6.35
N HIS A 31 -11.56 -5.88 -6.68
CA HIS A 31 -10.57 -6.92 -6.48
C HIS A 31 -10.45 -7.33 -4.99
N LEU A 32 -10.32 -6.36 -4.08
CA LEU A 32 -10.24 -6.63 -2.64
C LEU A 32 -11.48 -7.35 -2.10
N MET A 33 -12.67 -6.97 -2.57
CA MET A 33 -13.91 -7.63 -2.16
C MET A 33 -14.01 -9.06 -2.71
N GLN A 34 -13.49 -9.31 -3.91
CA GLN A 34 -13.51 -10.63 -4.54
C GLN A 34 -12.49 -11.59 -3.90
N SER A 35 -11.35 -11.07 -3.42
CA SER A 35 -10.32 -11.89 -2.81
C SER A 35 -10.69 -12.40 -1.41
N CYS A 36 -11.79 -11.92 -0.81
CA CYS A 36 -12.22 -12.21 0.56
C CYS A 36 -11.07 -12.09 1.57
N TYR A 37 -10.23 -11.06 1.39
CA TYR A 37 -8.98 -10.94 2.13
C TYR A 37 -9.22 -10.68 3.61
N GLY A 38 -8.53 -11.41 4.48
CA GLY A 38 -8.63 -11.24 5.92
C GLY A 38 -7.27 -11.39 6.57
N GLY A 39 -7.13 -10.78 7.73
CA GLY A 39 -5.86 -10.77 8.45
C GLY A 39 -6.02 -10.41 9.91
N THR A 40 -5.05 -10.85 10.68
CA THR A 40 -4.79 -10.40 12.04
C THR A 40 -3.45 -9.67 11.96
N ARG A 41 -3.41 -8.36 12.19
CA ARG A 41 -2.14 -7.63 12.26
C ARG A 41 -1.57 -7.80 13.67
N GLY A 42 -0.25 -7.89 13.80
CA GLY A 42 0.41 -7.77 15.11
C GLY A 42 0.01 -6.45 15.75
N LEU A 43 -0.28 -6.47 17.05
CA LEU A 43 -0.63 -5.29 17.83
C LEU A 43 0.60 -4.37 17.86
N SER A 44 0.66 -3.38 16.97
CA SER A 44 1.48 -2.19 17.19
C SER A 44 0.73 -1.30 18.17
N ASP A 45 1.46 -0.66 19.10
CA ASP A 45 0.89 0.22 20.13
C ASP A 45 0.13 1.43 19.53
N GLU A 46 0.34 1.72 18.25
CA GLU A 46 -0.33 2.80 17.53
C GLU A 46 -1.79 2.50 17.18
N TYR A 47 -2.17 1.22 17.04
CA TYR A 47 -3.53 0.85 16.64
C TYR A 47 -4.49 0.93 17.83
N PRO A 48 -5.75 1.38 17.60
CA PRO A 48 -6.80 1.27 18.60
C PRO A 48 -6.91 -0.17 19.14
N PRO A 49 -6.93 -0.39 20.47
CA PRO A 49 -6.80 -1.72 21.08
C PRO A 49 -7.96 -2.66 20.77
N HIS A 50 -9.09 -2.10 20.32
CA HIS A 50 -10.26 -2.85 19.91
C HIS A 50 -10.16 -3.37 18.47
N LEU A 51 -9.24 -2.88 17.64
CA LEU A 51 -8.97 -3.38 16.30
C LEU A 51 -7.93 -4.50 16.39
N LYS A 52 -8.37 -5.76 16.27
CA LYS A 52 -7.47 -6.93 16.37
C LYS A 52 -7.26 -7.65 15.03
N GLY A 53 -7.94 -7.21 13.99
CA GLY A 53 -7.89 -7.82 12.67
C GLY A 53 -9.00 -7.27 11.79
N PHE A 54 -9.09 -7.80 10.58
CA PHE A 54 -10.10 -7.40 9.61
C PHE A 54 -10.52 -8.56 8.73
N GLU A 55 -11.67 -8.38 8.10
CA GLU A 55 -12.20 -9.24 7.06
C GLU A 55 -12.82 -8.37 5.96
N CYS A 56 -12.39 -8.60 4.74
CA CYS A 56 -12.89 -7.96 3.53
C CYS A 56 -13.76 -8.94 2.77
N GLY A 57 -14.85 -8.46 2.20
CA GLY A 57 -15.74 -9.26 1.38
C GLY A 57 -17.17 -8.75 1.46
N HIS A 58 -18.03 -9.27 0.58
CA HIS A 58 -19.46 -8.96 0.61
C HIS A 58 -19.78 -7.45 0.63
N GLY A 59 -18.94 -6.63 -0.03
CA GLY A 59 -19.13 -5.19 -0.13
C GLY A 59 -18.74 -4.37 1.12
N LYS A 60 -17.97 -4.94 2.05
CA LYS A 60 -17.49 -4.23 3.24
C LYS A 60 -16.16 -4.78 3.77
N ILE A 61 -15.52 -3.94 4.59
CA ILE A 61 -14.37 -4.27 5.43
C ILE A 61 -14.85 -4.17 6.87
N VAL A 62 -14.67 -5.23 7.65
CA VAL A 62 -15.16 -5.33 9.02
C VAL A 62 -14.00 -5.64 9.94
N SER A 63 -13.90 -4.94 11.08
CA SER A 63 -12.89 -5.25 12.08
C SER A 63 -13.26 -6.51 12.87
N ARG A 64 -12.23 -7.21 13.34
CA ARG A 64 -12.33 -8.27 14.32
C ARG A 64 -12.06 -7.66 15.70
N GLY A 65 -13.09 -7.54 16.52
CA GLY A 65 -13.00 -6.94 17.85
C GLY A 65 -14.30 -6.28 18.28
N ILE A 66 -14.33 -5.75 19.51
CA ILE A 66 -15.49 -5.06 20.08
C ILE A 66 -15.02 -3.70 20.60
N PRO A 67 -15.61 -2.57 20.15
CA PRO A 67 -16.69 -2.48 19.16
C PRO A 67 -16.26 -2.92 17.74
N VAL A 68 -17.24 -3.39 16.96
CA VAL A 68 -17.04 -3.74 15.54
C VAL A 68 -17.07 -2.47 14.71
N VAL A 69 -16.00 -2.24 13.94
CA VAL A 69 -15.86 -1.13 13.00
C VAL A 69 -16.12 -1.65 11.60
N THR A 70 -16.87 -0.91 10.79
CA THR A 70 -17.21 -1.32 9.42
C THR A 70 -16.99 -0.15 8.45
N VAL A 71 -16.39 -0.47 7.30
CA VAL A 71 -16.28 0.43 6.15
C VAL A 71 -16.90 -0.26 4.95
N THR A 72 -17.94 0.34 4.38
CA THR A 72 -18.58 -0.16 3.15
C THR A 72 -17.78 0.24 1.91
N THR A 73 -17.94 -0.50 0.80
CA THR A 73 -17.34 -0.10 -0.49
C THR A 73 -17.79 1.28 -0.95
N ALA A 74 -19.03 1.67 -0.65
CA ALA A 74 -19.54 3.00 -0.97
C ALA A 74 -18.80 4.10 -0.17
N GLN A 75 -18.54 3.87 1.12
CA GLN A 75 -17.74 4.78 1.95
C GLN A 75 -16.29 4.87 1.46
N LEU A 76 -15.67 3.73 1.16
CA LEU A 76 -14.30 3.68 0.66
C LEU A 76 -14.16 4.39 -0.69
N ASN A 77 -15.03 4.10 -1.65
CA ASN A 77 -15.03 4.78 -2.95
C ASN A 77 -15.29 6.29 -2.82
N LYS A 78 -16.17 6.70 -1.91
CA LYS A 78 -16.43 8.12 -1.65
C LYS A 78 -15.19 8.80 -1.05
N TYR A 79 -14.50 8.11 -0.14
CA TYR A 79 -13.26 8.60 0.46
C TYR A 79 -12.14 8.73 -0.59
N ALA A 80 -11.92 7.70 -1.40
CA ALA A 80 -10.95 7.70 -2.49
C ALA A 80 -11.15 8.89 -3.44
N ARG A 81 -12.41 9.19 -3.81
CA ARG A 81 -12.76 10.36 -4.65
C ARG A 81 -12.52 11.72 -3.99
N SER A 82 -12.39 11.76 -2.67
CA SER A 82 -12.09 13.00 -1.94
C SER A 82 -10.60 13.27 -1.75
N LEU A 83 -9.74 12.32 -2.12
CA LEU A 83 -8.28 12.50 -2.01
C LEU A 83 -7.76 13.49 -3.07
N PRO A 84 -6.67 14.21 -2.78
CA PRO A 84 -6.02 15.10 -3.76
C PRO A 84 -5.59 14.34 -5.01
N ALA A 85 -5.80 14.95 -6.18
CA ALA A 85 -5.46 14.34 -7.46
C ALA A 85 -3.97 13.98 -7.57
N ASP A 86 -3.10 14.83 -7.02
CA ASP A 86 -1.64 14.63 -7.03
C ASP A 86 -1.23 13.40 -6.22
N LEU A 87 -1.87 13.18 -5.06
CA LEU A 87 -1.64 11.99 -4.25
C LEU A 87 -2.08 10.71 -4.98
N ILE A 88 -3.22 10.76 -5.68
CA ILE A 88 -3.69 9.63 -6.51
C ILE A 88 -2.74 9.37 -7.68
N ALA A 89 -2.18 10.41 -8.30
CA ALA A 89 -1.19 10.26 -9.37
C ALA A 89 0.07 9.57 -8.83
N GLU A 90 0.58 10.01 -7.68
CA GLU A 90 1.75 9.41 -7.02
C GLU A 90 1.50 7.94 -6.65
N MET A 91 0.30 7.59 -6.15
CA MET A 91 -0.08 6.20 -5.90
C MET A 91 -0.06 5.34 -7.18
N ARG A 92 -0.48 5.88 -8.32
CA ARG A 92 -0.43 5.16 -9.61
C ARG A 92 0.99 4.93 -10.09
N GLU A 93 1.88 5.90 -9.87
CA GLU A 93 3.31 5.76 -10.17
C GLU A 93 3.94 4.66 -9.32
N CYS A 94 3.65 4.67 -8.01
CA CYS A 94 4.08 3.63 -7.08
C CYS A 94 3.56 2.23 -7.50
N ALA A 95 2.28 2.13 -7.87
CA ALA A 95 1.69 0.89 -8.36
C ALA A 95 2.37 0.38 -9.64
N THR A 96 2.69 1.29 -10.57
CA THR A 96 3.37 0.96 -11.83
C THR A 96 4.79 0.48 -11.58
N ALA A 97 5.54 1.13 -10.68
CA ALA A 97 6.89 0.72 -10.30
C ALA A 97 6.89 -0.66 -9.64
N ALA A 98 6.00 -0.88 -8.67
CA ALA A 98 5.82 -2.16 -8.00
C ALA A 98 5.47 -3.28 -8.98
N GLN A 99 4.56 -3.01 -9.94
CA GLN A 99 4.17 -3.98 -10.95
C GLN A 99 5.32 -4.33 -11.88
N ARG A 100 6.12 -3.35 -12.32
CA ARG A 100 7.31 -3.59 -13.15
C ARG A 100 8.30 -4.52 -12.44
N ASN A 101 8.59 -4.25 -11.17
CA ASN A 101 9.48 -5.08 -10.38
C ASN A 101 8.92 -6.49 -10.16
N ASN A 102 7.60 -6.61 -9.93
CA ASN A 102 6.95 -7.91 -9.78
C ASN A 102 7.04 -8.74 -11.07
N LEU A 103 6.80 -8.14 -12.23
CA LEU A 103 6.94 -8.81 -13.53
C LEU A 103 8.39 -9.29 -13.77
N LEU A 104 9.39 -8.46 -13.47
CA LEU A 104 10.80 -8.86 -13.55
C LEU A 104 11.10 -10.05 -12.64
N ARG A 105 10.68 -9.99 -11.37
CA ARG A 105 10.89 -11.09 -10.41
C ARG A 105 10.18 -12.37 -10.83
N HIS A 106 9.02 -12.27 -11.48
CA HIS A 106 8.33 -13.43 -12.04
C HIS A 106 9.10 -14.10 -13.18
N GLN A 107 10.04 -13.42 -13.84
CA GLN A 107 10.91 -14.00 -14.87
C GLN A 107 12.09 -14.78 -14.27
N PHE A 108 12.46 -14.50 -13.02
CA PHE A 108 13.56 -15.20 -12.34
C PHE A 108 13.21 -16.69 -12.15
N CYS A 109 14.16 -17.55 -12.49
CA CYS A 109 14.04 -18.99 -12.36
C CYS A 109 15.15 -19.53 -11.47
N HIS A 110 14.77 -20.28 -10.43
CA HIS A 110 15.69 -20.90 -9.47
C HIS A 110 15.70 -22.43 -9.60
N CYS A 111 15.48 -22.98 -10.81
CA CYS A 111 15.35 -24.43 -11.00
C CYS A 111 16.65 -25.22 -10.82
N GLY A 112 17.81 -24.56 -10.86
CA GLY A 112 19.13 -25.17 -10.59
C GLY A 112 19.60 -26.22 -11.61
N SER A 113 18.89 -26.41 -12.72
CA SER A 113 19.21 -27.37 -13.78
C SER A 113 20.05 -26.75 -14.91
N ASP A 114 21.00 -27.52 -15.46
CA ASP A 114 21.76 -27.17 -16.67
C ASP A 114 21.65 -28.30 -17.73
N PRO A 115 20.97 -28.09 -18.88
CA PRO A 115 20.29 -26.86 -19.27
C PRO A 115 18.99 -26.63 -18.49
N CYS A 116 18.57 -25.37 -18.38
CA CYS A 116 17.31 -24.99 -17.74
C CYS A 116 16.10 -25.66 -18.41
N GLY A 117 15.34 -26.46 -17.65
CA GLY A 117 14.12 -27.10 -18.14
C GLY A 117 13.00 -26.14 -18.55
N TYR A 118 13.08 -24.86 -18.14
CA TYR A 118 12.14 -23.80 -18.49
C TYR A 118 12.63 -22.88 -19.60
N ALA A 119 13.76 -23.18 -20.24
CA ALA A 119 14.31 -22.37 -21.34
C ALA A 119 13.31 -22.20 -22.51
N TYR A 120 12.41 -23.16 -22.72
CA TYR A 120 11.36 -23.09 -23.75
C TYR A 120 10.30 -22.00 -23.47
N MET A 121 10.18 -21.51 -22.23
CA MET A 121 9.24 -20.45 -21.88
C MET A 121 9.71 -19.05 -22.32
N GLY A 122 10.89 -18.94 -22.95
CA GLY A 122 11.38 -17.70 -23.53
C GLY A 122 12.10 -16.81 -22.51
N ASP A 123 11.44 -15.75 -22.05
CA ASP A 123 11.98 -14.61 -21.29
C ASP A 123 12.44 -14.90 -19.84
N ARG A 124 12.64 -16.18 -19.51
CA ARG A 124 13.10 -16.61 -18.18
C ARG A 124 14.58 -16.27 -17.99
N ILE A 125 14.89 -15.69 -16.84
CA ILE A 125 16.27 -15.45 -16.40
C ILE A 125 16.68 -16.64 -15.52
N CYS A 126 17.55 -17.52 -16.03
CA CYS A 126 17.95 -18.75 -15.34
C CYS A 126 19.46 -19.03 -15.41
N PRO A 127 20.17 -19.03 -14.27
CA PRO A 127 19.77 -18.41 -13.00
C PRO A 127 19.83 -16.88 -13.09
N PRO A 128 19.03 -16.14 -12.30
CA PRO A 128 19.31 -14.72 -12.08
C PRO A 128 20.68 -14.55 -11.40
N THR A 129 21.36 -13.46 -11.71
CA THR A 129 22.58 -13.10 -10.99
C THR A 129 22.22 -12.61 -9.58
N GLU A 130 23.15 -12.74 -8.63
CA GLU A 130 22.97 -12.21 -7.28
C GLU A 130 22.65 -10.71 -7.28
N GLN A 131 23.25 -9.96 -8.20
CA GLN A 131 22.97 -8.53 -8.37
C GLN A 131 21.53 -8.28 -8.84
N GLN A 132 21.01 -9.05 -9.81
CA GLN A 132 19.63 -8.93 -10.27
C GLN A 132 18.63 -9.21 -9.14
N GLU A 133 18.90 -10.21 -8.30
CA GLU A 133 18.07 -10.49 -7.12
C GLU A 133 18.14 -9.35 -6.09
N LEU A 134 19.35 -8.85 -5.82
CA LEU A 134 19.56 -7.76 -4.87
C LEU A 134 18.85 -6.48 -5.32
N ASP A 135 18.95 -6.12 -6.60
CA ASP A 135 18.32 -4.93 -7.16
C ASP A 135 16.79 -5.06 -7.10
N ALA A 136 16.24 -6.20 -7.51
CA ALA A 136 14.80 -6.44 -7.48
C ALA A 136 14.25 -6.48 -6.04
N ARG A 137 15.03 -6.99 -5.07
CA ARG A 137 14.67 -6.96 -3.66
C ARG A 137 14.72 -5.54 -3.09
N THR A 138 15.75 -4.77 -3.42
CA THR A 138 15.87 -3.37 -2.99
C THR A 138 14.70 -2.55 -3.53
N GLU A 139 14.37 -2.72 -4.81
CA GLU A 139 13.24 -2.04 -5.44
C GLU A 139 11.88 -2.45 -4.83
N TYR A 140 11.74 -3.72 -4.43
CA TYR A 140 10.55 -4.18 -3.72
C TYR A 140 10.36 -3.43 -2.40
N TRP A 141 11.40 -3.32 -1.59
CA TRP A 141 11.32 -2.62 -0.31
C TRP A 141 11.11 -1.12 -0.50
N ARG A 142 11.79 -0.50 -1.47
CA ARG A 142 11.54 0.91 -1.83
C ARG A 142 10.07 1.16 -2.18
N CYS A 143 9.45 0.29 -2.99
CA CYS A 143 8.03 0.41 -3.34
C CYS A 143 7.10 0.13 -2.15
N ASN A 144 7.48 -0.79 -1.27
CA ASN A 144 6.74 -1.09 -0.05
C ASN A 144 6.72 0.14 0.88
N ASP A 145 7.88 0.73 1.16
CA ASP A 145 8.01 1.88 2.05
C ASP A 145 7.30 3.10 1.46
N TRP A 146 7.41 3.32 0.14
CA TRP A 146 6.65 4.36 -0.55
C TRP A 146 5.14 4.13 -0.45
N THR A 147 4.68 2.89 -0.55
CA THR A 147 3.25 2.57 -0.38
C THR A 147 2.79 2.90 1.04
N GLU A 148 3.57 2.56 2.07
CA GLU A 148 3.20 2.85 3.46
C GLU A 148 3.14 4.37 3.73
N ASP A 149 4.12 5.16 3.25
CA ASP A 149 4.08 6.62 3.33
C ASP A 149 2.83 7.22 2.66
N LEU A 150 2.51 6.75 1.45
CA LEU A 150 1.33 7.19 0.71
C LEU A 150 0.03 6.90 1.47
N LEU A 151 -0.05 5.75 2.14
CA LEU A 151 -1.22 5.38 2.95
C LEU A 151 -1.31 6.24 4.21
N ASP A 152 -0.19 6.52 4.87
CA ASP A 152 -0.17 7.40 6.05
C ASP A 152 -0.61 8.81 5.70
N ARG A 153 -0.14 9.35 4.57
CA ARG A 153 -0.59 10.64 4.02
C ARG A 153 -2.07 10.61 3.65
N ALA A 154 -2.52 9.56 2.98
CA ALA A 154 -3.90 9.44 2.54
C ALA A 154 -4.89 9.31 3.70
N PHE A 155 -4.49 8.72 4.83
CA PHE A 155 -5.34 8.57 6.01
C PHE A 155 -5.14 9.70 7.03
N GLY A 156 -4.21 10.61 6.79
CA GLY A 156 -3.92 11.75 7.65
C GLY A 156 -3.20 11.36 8.95
N PHE A 157 -2.38 10.30 8.92
CA PHE A 157 -1.51 9.92 10.04
C PHE A 157 -0.19 10.68 10.02
N THR A 158 0.26 11.14 8.85
CA THR A 158 1.35 12.11 8.74
C THR A 158 0.81 13.49 9.09
N THR A 159 1.27 14.03 10.22
CA THR A 159 1.19 15.48 10.45
C THR A 159 2.28 16.09 9.59
N GLU A 160 1.97 17.08 8.75
CA GLU A 160 3.00 17.81 8.00
C GLU A 160 4.13 18.18 8.97
N VAL A 161 5.36 17.78 8.61
CA VAL A 161 6.55 18.27 9.30
C VAL A 161 6.43 19.80 9.24
N GLU A 162 6.26 20.45 10.40
CA GLU A 162 6.36 21.90 10.49
C GLU A 162 7.60 22.31 9.68
N PRO A 163 7.49 23.26 8.74
CA PRO A 163 8.64 23.67 7.96
C PRO A 163 9.75 24.08 8.94
N VAL A 164 10.82 23.28 8.99
CA VAL A 164 12.00 23.57 9.79
C VAL A 164 12.56 24.90 9.31
N GLY A 165 12.33 25.95 10.09
CA GLY A 165 13.04 27.22 10.01
C GLY A 165 12.72 28.07 8.79
N GLN A 166 11.58 28.78 8.80
CA GLN A 166 11.59 30.16 8.32
C GLN A 166 12.34 31.01 9.36
N LEU A 167 13.66 30.85 9.41
CA LEU A 167 14.54 31.74 10.17
C LEU A 167 14.44 33.13 9.53
N GLU A 168 13.78 34.02 10.27
CA GLU A 168 13.97 35.47 10.32
C GLU A 168 14.36 36.14 8.99
N LEU A 169 13.36 36.45 8.14
CA LEU A 169 13.53 37.26 6.94
C LEU A 169 13.00 38.70 7.11
N PHE A 170 12.99 39.19 8.35
CA PHE A 170 12.82 40.58 8.74
C PHE A 170 13.60 40.70 10.06
N GLU A 171 14.79 41.31 10.11
CA GLU A 171 14.96 42.76 10.12
C GLU A 171 16.23 43.20 9.36
N VAL A 172 16.06 44.20 8.51
CA VAL A 172 17.10 45.07 7.92
C VAL A 172 16.50 46.48 7.96
N PRO A 173 17.24 47.60 8.05
CA PRO A 173 18.47 47.95 8.78
C PRO A 173 18.30 49.23 9.64
N ALA A 174 19.26 49.54 10.52
CA ALA A 174 19.77 50.91 10.80
C ALA A 174 21.01 50.85 11.72
#